data_AF-K0VJB3-F1
#
_entry.id   AF-K0VJB3-F1
#
_cell.length_a   1.000
_cell.length_b   1.000
_cell.length_c   1.000
_cell.angle_alpha   90.00
_cell.angle_beta   90.00
_cell.angle_gamma   90.00
#
_symmetry.space_group_name_H-M   'P 1'
#
loop_
_entity.id
_entity.type
_entity.pdbx_description
1 polymer ?
#
loop_
_entity_poly.entity_id
_entity_poly.type
_entity_poly.pdbx_seq_one_letter_code
_entity_poly.pdbx_strand_id
1 'polypeptide(L)'
;MASPLAGADPGQIPDLSRYTAVDVHPYNTYYNYPTTNGAQFVTPGGYRCRITYTGRANPPMKQASCWGKLPGTSSNMVSVFAAMSLEPATFSTGDLTDMEKYTDYEEPRERTVDPADYKLLPAGSKLDYPNTGTCAVTEVSTVCVLGDHGFELSAKGSRVF
;
A
#
# COMPACT_ATOMS: atom_id res chain seq x y z
N MET A 1 14.98 11.24 38.35
CA MET A 1 15.23 11.68 36.96
C MET A 1 14.36 10.83 36.08
N ALA A 2 13.27 11.39 35.53
CA ALA A 2 12.40 10.68 34.61
C ALA A 2 12.91 10.92 33.18
N SER A 3 13.19 9.85 32.44
CA SER A 3 13.54 9.90 31.02
C SER A 3 12.40 10.59 30.24
N PRO A 4 12.69 11.35 29.17
CA PRO A 4 11.63 11.82 28.31
C PRO A 4 10.95 10.61 27.66
N LEU A 5 9.62 10.56 27.76
CA LEU A 5 8.79 9.77 26.86
C LEU A 5 9.11 10.26 25.44
N ALA A 6 9.79 9.44 24.64
CA ALA A 6 9.85 9.63 23.20
C ALA A 6 8.44 9.36 22.65
N GLY A 7 7.57 10.37 22.75
CA GLY A 7 6.34 10.42 21.99
C GLY A 7 6.73 10.51 20.52
N ALA A 8 6.43 9.47 19.74
CA ALA A 8 6.49 9.56 18.30
C ALA A 8 5.62 10.75 17.87
N ASP A 9 6.22 11.70 17.15
CA ASP A 9 5.54 12.89 16.65
C ASP A 9 4.35 12.46 15.76
N PRO A 10 3.10 12.78 16.14
CA PRO A 10 1.93 12.54 15.31
C PRO A 10 1.95 13.54 14.15
N GLY A 11 2.65 13.20 13.07
CA GLY A 11 2.69 14.02 11.85
C GLY A 11 3.96 13.91 11.01
N GLN A 12 5.03 13.28 11.52
CA GLN A 12 6.23 13.11 10.71
C GLN A 12 6.05 11.96 9.70
N ILE A 13 6.04 12.32 8.42
CA ILE A 13 6.13 11.38 7.29
C ILE A 13 7.43 10.58 7.44
N PRO A 14 7.37 9.24 7.48
CA PRO A 14 8.57 8.41 7.61
C PRO A 14 9.55 8.62 6.46
N ASP A 15 10.83 8.80 6.78
CA ASP A 15 11.90 8.86 5.77
C ASP A 15 12.18 7.46 5.21
N LEU A 16 11.90 7.27 3.93
CA LEU A 16 12.10 6.00 3.22
C LEU A 16 13.43 5.94 2.44
N SER A 17 14.30 6.95 2.56
CA SER A 17 15.57 7.03 1.82
C SER A 17 16.56 5.90 2.14
N ARG A 18 16.40 5.24 3.29
CA ARG A 18 17.26 4.15 3.76
C ARG A 18 16.92 2.78 3.17
N TYR A 19 15.76 2.64 2.53
CA TYR A 19 15.33 1.38 1.93
C TYR A 19 15.89 1.24 0.51
N THR A 20 16.25 0.01 0.15
CA THR A 20 16.77 -0.28 -1.20
C THR A 20 15.62 -0.29 -2.20
N ALA A 21 15.67 0.59 -3.20
CA ALA A 21 14.68 0.57 -4.27
C ALA A 21 14.83 -0.72 -5.10
N VAL A 22 13.73 -1.45 -5.29
CA VAL A 22 13.67 -2.59 -6.22
C VAL A 22 13.13 -2.16 -7.56
N ASP A 23 13.42 -2.95 -8.60
CA ASP A 23 12.71 -2.81 -9.87
C ASP A 23 11.22 -3.08 -9.68
N VAL A 24 10.38 -2.19 -10.22
CA VAL A 24 8.92 -2.24 -10.05
C VAL A 24 8.26 -3.20 -11.05
N HIS A 25 8.86 -3.43 -12.22
CA HIS A 25 8.27 -4.25 -13.29
C HIS A 25 7.84 -5.66 -12.84
N PRO A 26 8.62 -6.38 -12.00
CA PRO A 26 8.23 -7.69 -11.50
C PRO A 26 6.94 -7.67 -10.67
N TYR A 27 6.56 -6.51 -10.12
CA TYR A 27 5.42 -6.33 -9.22
C TYR A 27 4.21 -5.73 -9.91
N ASN A 28 4.28 -5.46 -11.22
CA ASN A 28 3.15 -4.87 -11.95
C ASN A 28 1.87 -5.69 -11.72
N THR A 29 0.81 -4.99 -11.35
CA THR A 29 -0.53 -5.58 -11.19
C THR A 29 -1.26 -5.60 -12.53
N TYR A 30 -2.43 -6.25 -12.53
CA TYR A 30 -3.30 -6.37 -13.69
C TYR A 30 -3.85 -5.02 -14.18
N TYR A 31 -4.32 -5.02 -15.43
CA TYR A 31 -4.93 -3.87 -16.08
C TYR A 31 -6.47 -3.99 -16.05
N ASN A 32 -7.14 -3.29 -15.14
CA ASN A 32 -8.59 -3.40 -14.93
C ASN A 32 -9.42 -2.23 -15.48
N TYR A 33 -8.79 -1.14 -15.89
CA TYR A 33 -9.46 0.04 -16.46
C TYR A 33 -8.47 0.85 -17.32
N PRO A 34 -8.91 1.60 -18.34
CA PRO A 34 -8.02 2.42 -19.16
C PRO A 34 -7.12 3.31 -18.31
N THR A 35 -5.80 3.20 -18.51
CA THR A 35 -4.75 3.93 -17.78
C THR A 35 -4.65 3.61 -16.29
N THR A 36 -5.34 2.58 -15.80
CA THR A 36 -5.19 2.08 -14.43
C THR A 36 -4.12 1.00 -14.39
N ASN A 37 -2.98 1.35 -13.85
CA ASN A 37 -1.87 0.43 -13.60
C ASN A 37 -1.47 0.50 -12.14
N GLY A 38 -0.58 -0.38 -11.72
CA GLY A 38 -0.09 -0.38 -10.36
C GLY A 38 0.97 -1.43 -10.12
N ALA A 39 1.35 -1.56 -8.86
CA ALA A 39 2.16 -2.66 -8.39
C ALA A 39 1.50 -3.32 -7.19
N GLN A 40 1.60 -4.64 -7.10
CA GLN A 40 1.13 -5.42 -5.96
C GLN A 40 2.24 -6.34 -5.44
N PHE A 41 2.26 -6.55 -4.13
CA PHE A 41 3.27 -7.38 -3.49
C PHE A 41 2.71 -8.02 -2.23
N VAL A 42 3.37 -9.09 -1.78
CA VAL A 42 3.22 -9.62 -0.43
C VAL A 42 4.37 -9.10 0.44
N THR A 43 4.07 -8.78 1.70
CA THR A 43 5.07 -8.34 2.68
C THR A 43 5.73 -9.55 3.35
N PRO A 44 6.89 -9.37 4.02
CA PRO A 44 7.45 -10.42 4.88
C PRO A 44 6.47 -10.90 5.97
N GLY A 45 5.55 -10.04 6.41
CA GLY A 45 4.47 -10.37 7.34
C GLY A 45 3.31 -11.17 6.73
N GLY A 46 3.33 -11.44 5.42
CA GLY A 46 2.36 -12.29 4.72
C GLY A 46 1.06 -11.60 4.29
N TYR A 47 0.84 -10.33 4.63
CA TYR A 47 -0.28 -9.54 4.11
C TYR A 47 0.09 -8.90 2.77
N ARG A 48 -0.94 -8.57 1.98
CA ARG A 48 -0.80 -8.04 0.62
C ARG A 48 -0.90 -6.54 0.63
N CYS A 49 -0.24 -5.90 -0.34
CA CYS A 49 -0.34 -4.47 -0.58
C CYS A 49 -0.40 -4.19 -2.08
N ARG A 50 -1.06 -3.09 -2.46
CA ARG A 50 -1.14 -2.59 -3.83
C ARG A 50 -1.04 -1.08 -3.87
N ILE A 51 -0.22 -0.57 -4.78
CA ILE A 51 -0.19 0.84 -5.20
C ILE A 51 -0.86 0.92 -6.57
N THR A 52 -1.83 1.81 -6.73
CA THR A 52 -2.62 1.99 -7.96
C THR A 52 -2.56 3.42 -8.44
N TYR A 53 -2.46 3.59 -9.74
CA TYR A 53 -2.49 4.86 -10.46
C TYR A 53 -3.51 4.80 -11.59
N THR A 54 -4.44 5.77 -11.66
CA THR A 54 -5.32 5.95 -12.81
C THR A 54 -5.09 7.30 -13.45
N GLY A 55 -4.45 7.32 -14.61
CA GLY A 55 -4.06 8.54 -15.31
C GLY A 55 -5.22 9.33 -15.93
N ARG A 56 -6.32 8.64 -16.29
CA ARG A 56 -7.50 9.25 -16.93
C ARG A 56 -8.39 10.05 -15.96
N ALA A 57 -8.20 9.87 -14.65
CA ALA A 57 -8.88 10.71 -13.66
C ALA A 57 -8.29 12.14 -13.69
N ASN A 58 -9.11 13.15 -13.40
CA ASN A 58 -8.66 14.53 -13.30
C ASN A 58 -9.02 15.13 -11.93
N PRO A 59 -8.05 15.27 -11.00
CA PRO A 59 -6.64 14.89 -11.13
C PRO A 59 -6.45 13.36 -11.10
N PRO A 60 -5.27 12.84 -11.49
CA PRO A 60 -5.00 11.41 -11.48
C PRO A 60 -5.25 10.77 -10.12
N MET A 61 -5.89 9.60 -10.13
CA MET A 61 -6.19 8.84 -8.93
C MET A 61 -4.93 8.09 -8.48
N LYS A 62 -4.61 8.19 -7.20
CA LYS A 62 -3.50 7.49 -6.56
C LYS A 62 -4.05 6.77 -5.34
N GLN A 63 -3.67 5.52 -5.16
CA GLN A 63 -4.09 4.76 -3.99
C GLN A 63 -2.96 3.85 -3.54
N ALA A 64 -2.77 3.70 -2.23
CA ALA A 64 -2.09 2.54 -1.67
C ALA A 64 -3.03 1.85 -0.70
N SER A 65 -3.02 0.53 -0.69
CA SER A 65 -3.81 -0.26 0.24
C SER A 65 -3.07 -1.51 0.65
N CYS A 66 -3.25 -1.94 1.89
CA CYS A 66 -2.78 -3.23 2.38
C CYS A 66 -3.93 -3.97 3.05
N TRP A 67 -4.00 -5.28 2.87
CA TRP A 67 -5.07 -6.10 3.41
C TRP A 67 -4.61 -7.52 3.78
N GLY A 68 -5.39 -8.19 4.62
CA GLY A 68 -5.07 -9.47 5.23
C GLY A 68 -4.95 -9.36 6.75
N LYS A 69 -4.03 -10.13 7.35
CA LYS A 69 -3.73 -10.03 8.79
C LYS A 69 -2.76 -8.89 9.03
N LEU A 70 -3.28 -7.67 9.20
CA LEU A 70 -2.46 -6.49 9.43
C LEU A 70 -1.87 -6.48 10.86
N PRO A 71 -0.60 -6.10 11.04
CA PRO A 71 0.02 -6.06 12.36
C PRO A 71 -0.54 -4.88 13.18
N GLY A 72 -0.61 -5.04 14.51
CA GLY A 72 -0.92 -3.94 15.44
C GLY A 72 -2.32 -3.34 15.32
N THR A 73 -3.27 -4.00 14.65
CA THR A 73 -4.67 -3.57 14.51
C THR A 73 -5.61 -4.78 14.44
N SER A 74 -6.88 -4.58 14.77
CA SER A 74 -7.96 -5.55 14.52
C SER A 74 -8.56 -5.44 13.12
N SER A 75 -8.23 -4.37 12.38
CA SER A 75 -8.66 -4.14 11.00
C SER A 75 -7.93 -5.08 10.03
N ASN A 76 -8.63 -5.52 8.98
CA ASN A 76 -8.03 -6.36 7.94
C ASN A 76 -7.66 -5.58 6.67
N MET A 77 -7.90 -4.26 6.65
CA MET A 77 -7.55 -3.38 5.55
C MET A 77 -7.09 -2.00 6.06
N VAL A 78 -6.18 -1.39 5.32
CA VAL A 78 -5.84 0.04 5.40
C VAL A 78 -5.70 0.59 3.99
N SER A 79 -6.17 1.81 3.75
CA SER A 79 -6.06 2.46 2.45
C SER A 79 -5.82 3.96 2.59
N VAL A 80 -4.98 4.51 1.72
CA VAL A 80 -4.84 5.95 1.48
C VAL A 80 -5.19 6.22 0.02
N PHE A 81 -5.95 7.29 -0.23
CA PHE A 81 -6.47 7.63 -1.55
C PHE A 81 -6.32 9.12 -1.82
N ALA A 82 -5.87 9.47 -3.03
CA ALA A 82 -5.75 10.84 -3.48
C ALA A 82 -6.26 10.96 -4.93
N ALA A 83 -7.30 11.77 -5.11
CA ALA A 83 -7.77 12.20 -6.43
C ALA A 83 -8.19 13.68 -6.34
N MET A 84 -9.44 14.04 -6.66
CA MET A 84 -9.95 15.41 -6.50
C MET A 84 -9.85 15.91 -5.06
N SER A 85 -10.09 15.00 -4.11
CA SER A 85 -9.83 15.18 -2.70
C SER A 85 -8.81 14.16 -2.24
N LEU A 86 -8.08 14.56 -1.21
CA LEU A 86 -7.18 13.71 -0.47
C LEU A 86 -7.94 13.12 0.68
N GLU A 87 -8.08 11.80 0.68
CA GLU A 87 -8.71 11.07 1.76
C GLU A 87 -7.62 10.60 2.73
N PRO A 88 -7.72 10.95 4.03
CA PRO A 88 -6.80 10.45 5.03
C PRO A 88 -6.73 8.93 4.98
N ALA A 89 -5.54 8.38 5.23
CA ALA A 89 -5.43 6.95 5.32
C ALA A 89 -6.38 6.42 6.43
N THR A 90 -7.08 5.33 6.14
CA THR A 90 -8.15 4.82 7.00
C THR A 90 -8.00 3.31 7.19
N PHE A 91 -8.08 2.86 8.44
CA PHE A 91 -8.22 1.45 8.79
C PHE A 91 -9.68 1.02 8.68
N SER A 92 -9.91 -0.17 8.14
CA SER A 92 -11.25 -0.70 7.98
C SER A 92 -11.26 -2.23 8.00
N THR A 93 -12.46 -2.81 8.10
CA THR A 93 -12.68 -4.25 7.95
C THR A 93 -13.61 -4.48 6.76
N GLY A 94 -13.17 -5.28 5.80
CA GLY A 94 -13.94 -5.61 4.59
C GLY A 94 -13.85 -7.09 4.22
N ASP A 95 -14.59 -7.49 3.18
CA ASP A 95 -14.46 -8.83 2.61
C ASP A 95 -13.15 -8.92 1.79
N LEU A 96 -12.23 -9.75 2.27
CA LEU A 96 -10.95 -9.94 1.59
C LEU A 96 -11.11 -10.68 0.26
N THR A 97 -12.19 -11.43 0.06
CA THR A 97 -12.42 -12.13 -1.22
C THR A 97 -12.75 -11.15 -2.34
N ASP A 98 -13.45 -10.04 -2.04
CA ASP A 98 -13.70 -8.96 -2.99
C ASP A 98 -12.42 -8.20 -3.35
N MET A 99 -11.48 -8.06 -2.40
CA MET A 99 -10.18 -7.43 -2.65
C MET A 99 -9.28 -8.22 -3.62
N GLU A 100 -9.55 -9.52 -3.77
CA GLU A 100 -8.84 -10.44 -4.67
C GLU A 100 -9.54 -10.59 -6.03
N LYS A 101 -10.51 -9.73 -6.34
CA LYS A 101 -11.22 -9.73 -7.61
C LYS A 101 -10.95 -8.48 -8.41
N TYR A 102 -10.98 -8.63 -9.74
CA TYR A 102 -10.92 -7.51 -10.67
C TYR A 102 -11.71 -7.80 -11.94
N THR A 103 -12.17 -6.74 -12.60
CA THR A 103 -12.72 -6.84 -13.96
C THR A 103 -11.58 -6.66 -14.94
N ASP A 104 -11.32 -7.66 -15.76
CA ASP A 104 -10.32 -7.54 -16.82
C ASP A 104 -10.79 -6.55 -17.89
N TYR A 105 -9.92 -5.62 -18.30
CA TYR A 105 -10.31 -4.59 -19.27
C TYR A 105 -10.35 -5.11 -20.72
N GLU A 106 -9.44 -6.02 -21.08
CA GLU A 106 -9.32 -6.52 -22.46
C GLU A 106 -10.45 -7.50 -22.79
N GLU A 107 -10.81 -8.35 -21.81
CA GLU A 107 -11.96 -9.23 -21.83
C GLU A 107 -12.85 -8.93 -20.61
N PRO A 108 -13.88 -8.07 -20.73
CA PRO A 108 -14.75 -7.64 -19.62
C PRO A 108 -15.45 -8.77 -18.86
N ARG A 109 -14.74 -9.38 -17.90
CA ARG A 109 -15.22 -10.40 -16.98
C ARG A 109 -14.50 -10.32 -15.65
N GLU A 110 -15.18 -10.75 -14.60
CA GLU A 110 -14.57 -10.89 -13.28
C GLU A 110 -13.48 -11.97 -13.31
N ARG A 111 -12.35 -11.67 -12.70
CA ARG A 111 -11.20 -12.52 -12.50
C ARG A 111 -10.80 -12.50 -11.03
N THR A 112 -10.23 -13.60 -10.57
CA THR A 112 -9.53 -13.65 -9.29
C THR A 112 -8.05 -13.44 -9.54
N VAL A 113 -7.41 -12.63 -8.71
CA VAL A 113 -5.96 -12.43 -8.75
C VAL A 113 -5.27 -13.75 -8.42
N ASP A 114 -4.29 -14.16 -9.24
CA ASP A 114 -3.50 -15.34 -8.92
C ASP A 114 -2.64 -15.03 -7.68
N PRO A 115 -2.68 -15.84 -6.60
CA PRO A 115 -1.80 -15.65 -5.46
C PRO A 115 -0.31 -15.55 -5.84
N ALA A 116 0.12 -16.20 -6.93
CA ALA A 116 1.48 -16.13 -7.46
C ALA A 116 1.85 -14.75 -8.05
N ASP A 117 0.87 -13.92 -8.40
CA ASP A 117 1.09 -12.55 -8.88
C ASP A 117 1.53 -11.61 -7.73
N TYR A 118 1.34 -12.01 -6.47
CA TYR A 118 1.91 -11.30 -5.33
C TYR A 118 3.34 -11.73 -5.09
N LYS A 119 4.29 -11.03 -5.72
CA LYS A 119 5.72 -11.26 -5.42
C LYS A 119 6.08 -10.69 -4.05
N LEU A 120 6.96 -11.39 -3.34
CA LEU A 120 7.48 -10.92 -2.06
C LEU A 120 8.33 -9.67 -2.29
N LEU A 121 7.98 -8.58 -1.61
CA LEU A 121 8.88 -7.43 -1.49
C LEU A 121 9.87 -7.72 -0.34
N PRO A 122 11.18 -7.85 -0.60
CA PRO A 122 12.13 -8.28 0.43
C PRO A 122 12.25 -7.25 1.56
N ALA A 123 12.47 -7.72 2.80
CA ALA A 123 12.74 -6.83 3.93
C ALA A 123 13.92 -5.88 3.65
N GLY A 124 13.79 -4.62 4.08
CA GLY A 124 14.77 -3.58 3.79
C GLY A 124 14.64 -2.96 2.40
N SER A 125 13.63 -3.35 1.63
CA SER A 125 13.36 -2.83 0.29
C SER A 125 12.21 -1.82 0.28
N LYS A 126 12.20 -0.99 -0.76
CA LYS A 126 11.05 -0.15 -1.12
C LYS A 126 10.69 -0.32 -2.58
N LEU A 127 9.41 -0.14 -2.85
CA LEU A 127 8.82 -0.08 -4.18
C LEU A 127 8.34 1.35 -4.40
N ASP A 128 9.01 2.06 -5.30
CA ASP A 128 8.64 3.39 -5.76
C ASP A 128 7.78 3.24 -7.03
N TYR A 129 6.49 3.56 -6.97
CA TYR A 129 5.63 3.53 -8.16
C TYR A 129 5.55 4.94 -8.78
N PRO A 130 5.94 5.12 -10.05
CA PRO A 130 6.02 6.44 -10.68
C PRO A 130 4.75 7.28 -10.54
N ASN A 131 4.93 8.58 -10.27
CA ASN A 131 3.85 9.57 -10.13
C ASN A 131 2.79 9.25 -9.06
N THR A 132 3.03 8.28 -8.18
CA THR A 132 2.01 7.76 -7.26
C THR A 132 2.47 7.83 -5.82
N GLY A 133 3.38 6.95 -5.42
CA GLY A 133 3.81 6.81 -4.02
C GLY A 133 4.83 5.70 -3.84
N THR A 134 5.28 5.55 -2.59
CA THR A 134 6.33 4.60 -2.21
C THR A 134 5.80 3.71 -1.09
N CYS A 135 6.00 2.40 -1.21
CA CYS A 135 5.85 1.49 -0.08
C CYS A 135 7.19 0.86 0.28
N ALA A 136 7.51 0.82 1.57
CA ALA A 136 8.72 0.24 2.12
C ALA A 136 8.39 -0.83 3.16
N VAL A 137 9.18 -1.89 3.21
CA VAL A 137 8.92 -3.03 4.10
C VAL A 137 10.15 -3.39 4.91
N THR A 138 9.92 -3.81 6.15
CA THR A 138 10.90 -4.52 6.98
C THR A 138 10.35 -5.92 7.29
N GLU A 139 11.09 -6.71 8.07
CA GLU A 139 10.59 -7.99 8.60
C GLU A 139 9.30 -7.84 9.42
N VAL A 140 9.06 -6.67 10.03
CA VAL A 140 8.02 -6.48 11.05
C VAL A 140 7.13 -5.26 10.81
N SER A 141 7.39 -4.48 9.75
CA SER A 141 6.63 -3.28 9.44
C SER A 141 6.48 -3.03 7.94
N THR A 142 5.49 -2.22 7.58
CA THR A 142 5.30 -1.71 6.23
C THR A 142 4.84 -0.27 6.31
N VAL A 143 5.41 0.60 5.50
CA VAL A 143 5.01 2.00 5.39
C VAL A 143 4.67 2.29 3.94
N CYS A 144 3.52 2.91 3.67
CA CYS A 144 3.19 3.42 2.35
C CYS A 144 2.92 4.93 2.43
N VAL A 145 3.55 5.69 1.53
CA VAL A 145 3.48 7.16 1.47
C VAL A 145 3.03 7.59 0.08
N LEU A 146 1.97 8.39 0.03
CA LEU A 146 1.44 9.08 -1.15
C LEU A 146 1.49 10.59 -0.88
N GLY A 147 2.57 11.24 -1.33
CA GLY A 147 2.80 12.65 -1.04
C GLY A 147 3.09 12.85 0.45
N ASP A 148 2.23 13.60 1.13
CA ASP A 148 2.29 13.87 2.57
C ASP A 148 1.41 12.95 3.43
N HIS A 149 0.67 12.03 2.82
CA HIS A 149 -0.18 11.08 3.53
C HIS A 149 0.27 9.65 3.41
N GLY A 150 -0.17 8.83 4.34
CA GLY A 150 0.17 7.42 4.32
C GLY A 150 -0.25 6.67 5.56
N PHE A 151 0.30 5.48 5.66
CA PHE A 151 0.09 4.62 6.80
C PHE A 151 1.38 3.86 7.13
N GLU A 152 1.49 3.50 8.40
CA GLU A 152 2.53 2.64 8.94
C GLU A 152 1.87 1.48 9.65
N LEU A 153 2.21 0.27 9.22
CA LEU A 153 1.82 -1.00 9.80
C LEU A 153 2.96 -1.53 10.64
N SER A 154 2.73 -1.78 11.93
CA SER A 154 3.75 -2.29 12.84
C SER A 154 3.11 -3.06 13.99
N ALA A 155 3.77 -4.14 14.43
CA ALA A 155 3.31 -4.90 15.59
C ALA A 155 3.29 -4.05 16.89
N LYS A 156 4.07 -2.97 16.94
CA LYS A 156 4.11 -2.03 18.07
C LYS A 156 2.97 -1.01 18.06
N GLY A 157 2.15 -1.01 17.02
CA GLY A 157 1.06 -0.06 16.82
C GLY A 157 1.08 0.47 15.39
N SER A 158 -0.06 0.38 14.72
CA SER A 158 -0.25 0.86 13.35
C SER A 158 -0.90 2.24 13.38
N ARG A 159 -0.52 3.10 12.43
CA ARG A 159 -0.98 4.50 12.37
C ARG A 159 -1.18 4.99 10.94
N VAL A 160 -1.89 6.10 10.85
CA VAL A 160 -2.14 6.88 9.63
C VAL A 160 -1.57 8.28 9.82
N PHE A 161 -1.18 8.95 8.73
CA PHE A 161 -0.69 10.32 8.72
C PHE A 161 -1.11 11.01 7.41
#